data_AF-A0A1C3EI64-F1
#
_entry.id   AF-A0A1C3EI64-F1
#
_cell.length_a   1.000
_cell.length_b   1.000
_cell.length_c   1.000
_cell.angle_alpha   90.00
_cell.angle_beta   90.00
_cell.angle_gamma   90.00
#
_symmetry.space_group_name_H-M   'P 1'
#
loop_
_entity.id
_entity.type
_entity.pdbx_description
1 polymer ?
#
loop_
_entity_poly.entity_id
_entity_poly.type
_entity_poly.pdbx_seq_one_letter_code
_entity_poly.pdbx_strand_id
1 'polypeptide(L)'
;MNIKNIIKYKVISLFFSLLISTSLQANEVELVLDAVSHHVNATAQFTEHHNAFGAGYKNIEVMTFINSFGVRSYAGDLNIQHSLVNDHLWVGLKVGAVYGYGGIERYPDVMPYVAPYVKGYMGGLGVSMMALPSYGQKADAVVIFMARLRLNLQ
;
A
#
# COMPACT_ATOMS: atom_id res chain seq x y z
N MET A 1 -34.18 -0.99 18.45
CA MET A 1 -32.89 -0.77 17.74
C MET A 1 -33.02 -1.35 16.33
N ASN A 2 -32.75 -0.57 15.28
CA ASN A 2 -32.98 -0.97 13.88
C ASN A 2 -31.99 -2.06 13.45
N ILE A 3 -32.45 -3.15 12.83
CA ILE A 3 -31.64 -4.29 12.37
C ILE A 3 -30.48 -3.84 11.46
N LYS A 4 -30.68 -2.79 10.65
CA LYS A 4 -29.63 -2.20 9.80
C LYS A 4 -28.44 -1.66 10.61
N ASN A 5 -28.71 -1.10 11.79
CA ASN A 5 -27.66 -0.57 12.66
C ASN A 5 -26.89 -1.71 13.34
N ILE A 6 -27.58 -2.79 13.74
CA ILE A 6 -26.96 -3.97 14.36
C ILE A 6 -25.96 -4.63 13.40
N ILE A 7 -26.35 -4.78 12.13
CA ILE A 7 -25.48 -5.36 11.09
C ILE A 7 -24.27 -4.45 10.85
N LYS A 8 -24.47 -3.14 10.72
CA LYS A 8 -23.38 -2.16 10.53
C LYS A 8 -22.34 -2.23 11.65
N TYR A 9 -22.78 -2.26 12.91
CA TYR A 9 -21.85 -2.32 14.05
C TYR A 9 -21.14 -3.66 14.17
N LYS A 10 -21.80 -4.79 13.85
CA LYS A 10 -21.17 -6.12 13.85
C LYS A 10 -20.12 -6.28 12.77
N VAL A 11 -20.33 -5.72 11.57
CA VAL A 11 -19.34 -5.73 10.49
C VAL A 11 -18.13 -4.87 10.86
N ILE A 12 -18.36 -3.68 11.40
CA ILE A 12 -17.27 -2.80 11.86
C ILE A 12 -16.47 -3.45 12.99
N SER A 13 -17.13 -4.06 13.98
CA SER A 13 -16.44 -4.71 15.09
C SER A 13 -15.64 -5.93 14.62
N LEU A 14 -16.19 -6.75 13.72
CA LEU A 14 -15.47 -7.90 13.15
C LEU A 14 -14.23 -7.44 12.35
N PHE A 15 -14.37 -6.36 11.58
CA PHE A 15 -13.25 -5.75 10.84
C PHE A 15 -12.16 -5.25 11.81
N PHE A 16 -12.53 -4.50 12.85
CA PHE A 16 -11.58 -4.05 13.87
C PHE A 16 -10.93 -5.21 14.65
N SER A 17 -11.67 -6.29 14.92
CA SER A 17 -11.14 -7.48 15.61
C SER A 17 -10.08 -8.19 14.79
N LEU A 18 -10.29 -8.30 13.47
CA LEU A 18 -9.34 -8.85 12.51
C LEU A 18 -8.09 -7.96 12.36
N LEU A 19 -8.25 -6.63 12.43
CA LEU A 19 -7.14 -5.70 12.39
C LEU A 19 -6.22 -5.80 13.61
N ILE A 20 -6.79 -6.03 14.81
CA ILE A 20 -6.02 -6.10 16.07
C ILE A 20 -5.27 -7.43 16.22
N SER A 21 -5.78 -8.53 15.67
CA SER A 21 -5.19 -9.87 15.84
C SER A 21 -3.96 -10.13 14.96
N THR A 22 -3.64 -9.24 14.01
CA THR A 22 -2.48 -9.36 13.12
C THR A 22 -1.20 -8.68 13.64
N SER A 23 -1.19 -8.10 14.85
CA SER A 23 -0.10 -7.24 15.33
C SER A 23 0.92 -7.91 16.26
N LEU A 24 0.96 -9.23 16.38
CA LEU A 24 1.59 -9.85 17.56
C LEU A 24 3.11 -10.12 17.47
N GLN A 25 3.77 -9.92 16.33
CA GLN A 25 5.23 -9.98 16.26
C GLN A 25 5.79 -9.02 15.20
N ALA A 26 6.14 -7.79 15.59
CA ALA A 26 7.11 -6.99 14.83
C ALA A 26 7.70 -5.90 15.73
N ASN A 27 8.88 -6.18 16.30
CA ASN A 27 9.84 -5.16 16.69
C ASN A 27 10.67 -4.77 15.46
N GLU A 28 10.02 -4.51 14.32
CA GLU A 28 10.71 -4.30 13.05
C GLU A 28 10.24 -3.00 12.40
N VAL A 29 11.19 -2.27 11.85
CA VAL A 29 10.96 -1.11 10.99
C VAL A 29 11.34 -1.50 9.58
N GLU A 30 10.46 -1.23 8.63
CA GLU A 30 10.70 -1.41 7.20
C GLU A 30 10.91 -0.03 6.56
N LEU A 31 11.93 0.15 5.74
CA LEU A 31 12.13 1.34 4.92
C LEU A 31 11.80 1.00 3.47
N VAL A 32 11.12 1.92 2.78
CA VAL A 32 10.94 1.91 1.32
C VAL A 32 11.94 2.90 0.74
N LEU A 33 12.81 2.43 -0.15
CA LEU A 33 13.95 3.21 -0.64
C LEU A 33 13.78 3.74 -2.07
N ASP A 34 12.92 3.10 -2.86
CA ASP A 34 12.49 3.58 -4.16
C ASP A 34 11.21 2.85 -4.60
N ALA A 35 10.53 3.41 -5.59
CA ALA A 35 9.39 2.80 -6.26
C ALA A 35 9.44 3.02 -7.78
N VAL A 36 9.20 1.94 -8.52
CA VAL A 36 9.04 1.95 -9.98
C VAL A 36 7.64 1.45 -10.30
N SER A 37 6.95 2.08 -11.24
CA SER A 37 5.63 1.63 -11.67
C SER A 37 5.52 1.34 -13.16
N HIS A 38 4.54 0.49 -13.49
CA HIS A 38 4.21 0.10 -14.85
C HIS A 38 2.69 0.15 -15.06
N HIS A 39 2.25 0.86 -16.10
CA HIS A 39 0.84 0.95 -16.48
C HIS A 39 0.44 -0.27 -17.32
N VAL A 40 -0.59 -1.01 -16.88
CA VAL A 40 -0.95 -2.32 -17.46
C VAL A 40 -1.90 -2.19 -18.65
N ASN A 41 -2.69 -1.13 -18.71
CA ASN A 41 -3.73 -0.91 -19.74
C ASN A 41 -3.64 0.46 -20.42
N ALA A 42 -2.50 1.15 -20.29
CA ALA A 42 -2.24 2.39 -21.02
C ALA A 42 -1.99 2.12 -22.51
N THR A 43 -2.48 3.01 -23.38
CA THR A 43 -2.23 2.96 -24.83
C THR A 43 -0.74 3.09 -25.19
N ALA A 44 0.06 3.69 -24.32
CA ALA A 44 1.51 3.66 -24.38
C ALA A 44 2.02 3.05 -23.07
N GLN A 45 2.79 1.97 -23.16
CA GLN A 45 3.49 1.42 -22.00
C GLN A 45 4.66 2.34 -21.66
N PHE A 46 4.62 2.95 -20.48
CA PHE A 46 5.76 3.67 -19.91
C PHE A 46 6.03 3.14 -18.51
N THR A 47 7.32 3.09 -18.17
CA THR A 47 7.81 2.74 -16.84
C THR A 47 8.19 4.04 -16.15
N GLU A 48 7.69 4.26 -14.93
CA GLU A 48 7.93 5.48 -14.18
C GLU A 48 8.78 5.22 -12.95
N HIS A 49 9.70 6.15 -12.68
CA HIS A 49 10.48 6.18 -11.45
C HIS A 49 9.92 7.26 -10.53
N HIS A 50 9.62 6.88 -9.29
CA HIS A 50 8.91 7.77 -8.38
C HIS A 50 9.80 8.45 -7.33
N ASN A 51 11.09 8.11 -7.22
CA ASN A 51 11.97 8.63 -6.15
C ASN A 51 11.26 8.56 -4.79
N ALA A 52 10.80 7.35 -4.46
CA ALA A 52 9.96 7.12 -3.31
C ALA A 52 10.79 6.86 -2.06
N PHE A 53 10.36 7.41 -0.93
CA PHE A 53 10.93 7.11 0.37
C PHE A 53 9.79 6.91 1.37
N GLY A 54 9.87 5.86 2.18
CA GLY A 54 8.84 5.54 3.14
C GLY A 54 9.35 4.74 4.32
N ALA A 55 8.50 4.64 5.33
CA ALA A 55 8.74 3.84 6.51
C ALA A 55 7.46 3.10 6.90
N GLY A 56 7.63 1.84 7.27
CA GLY A 56 6.61 0.97 7.80
C GLY A 56 6.97 0.51 9.20
N TYR A 57 5.98 0.46 10.08
CA TYR A 57 6.11 -0.13 11.40
C TYR A 57 4.86 -0.97 11.67
N LYS A 58 5.08 -2.25 12.01
CA LYS A 58 4.01 -3.25 12.09
C LYS A 58 3.23 -3.32 10.77
N ASN A 59 1.95 -2.99 10.81
CA ASN A 59 1.06 -3.04 9.67
C ASN A 59 0.84 -1.66 9.05
N ILE A 60 1.44 -0.59 9.56
CA ILE A 60 1.23 0.76 9.06
C ILE A 60 2.43 1.15 8.21
N GLU A 61 2.19 1.71 7.03
CA GLU A 61 3.21 2.30 6.17
C GLU A 61 2.83 3.74 5.83
N VAL A 62 3.84 4.61 5.81
CA VAL A 62 3.75 5.96 5.28
C VAL A 62 4.87 6.17 4.28
N MET A 63 4.59 6.85 3.17
CA MET A 63 5.58 7.11 2.14
C MET A 63 5.36 8.45 1.47
N THR A 64 6.42 8.98 0.88
CA THR A 64 6.38 10.12 -0.02
C THR A 64 7.10 9.79 -1.32
N PHE A 65 6.61 10.33 -2.42
CA PHE A 65 7.10 10.00 -3.76
C PHE A 65 6.76 11.14 -4.74
N ILE A 66 7.39 11.15 -5.90
CA ILE A 66 7.03 12.00 -7.03
C ILE A 66 6.08 11.20 -7.93
N ASN A 67 4.87 11.70 -8.13
CA ASN A 67 3.90 11.06 -9.02
C ASN A 67 4.23 11.27 -10.50
N SER A 68 3.44 10.66 -11.38
CA SER A 68 3.58 10.74 -12.85
C SER A 68 3.54 12.17 -13.42
N PHE A 69 3.07 13.14 -12.65
CA PHE A 69 2.95 14.54 -13.04
C PHE A 69 4.08 15.41 -12.46
N GLY A 70 5.10 14.80 -11.85
CA GLY A 70 6.21 15.53 -11.24
C GLY A 70 5.85 16.18 -9.90
N VAL A 71 4.71 15.84 -9.29
CA VAL A 71 4.23 16.43 -8.03
C VAL A 71 4.57 15.51 -6.85
N ARG A 72 5.10 16.11 -5.78
CA ARG A 72 5.35 15.43 -4.51
C ARG A 72 4.02 14.99 -3.88
N SER A 73 3.87 13.69 -3.74
CA SER A 73 2.71 13.00 -3.19
C SER A 73 3.07 12.23 -1.93
N TYR A 74 2.05 11.85 -1.18
CA TYR A 74 2.16 11.14 0.09
C TYR A 74 1.16 10.00 0.12
N ALA A 75 1.54 8.83 0.64
CA ALA A 75 0.63 7.73 0.90
C ALA A 75 0.69 7.31 2.36
N GLY A 76 -0.43 6.83 2.88
CA GLY A 76 -0.51 6.12 4.14
C GLY A 76 -1.41 4.91 3.99
N ASP A 77 -0.98 3.77 4.50
CA ASP A 77 -1.72 2.52 4.37
C ASP A 77 -1.58 1.57 5.55
N LEU A 78 -2.57 0.70 5.64
CA LEU A 78 -2.65 -0.45 6.53
C LEU A 78 -2.47 -1.73 5.71
N ASN A 79 -1.48 -2.51 6.08
CA ASN A 79 -1.10 -3.79 5.49
C ASN A 79 -1.80 -4.93 6.21
N ILE A 80 -2.81 -5.52 5.56
CA ILE A 80 -3.48 -6.74 6.02
C ILE A 80 -2.80 -7.92 5.34
N GLN A 81 -1.94 -8.62 6.06
CA GLN A 81 -0.98 -9.54 5.45
C GLN A 81 -0.91 -10.90 6.12
N HIS A 82 -0.58 -11.91 5.32
CA HIS A 82 -0.36 -13.28 5.74
C HIS A 82 0.99 -13.77 5.24
N SER A 83 1.72 -14.45 6.11
CA SER A 83 2.97 -15.12 5.76
C SER A 83 2.67 -16.37 4.93
N LEU A 84 3.31 -16.49 3.76
CA LEU A 84 3.28 -17.72 2.96
C LEU A 84 4.49 -18.61 3.23
N VAL A 85 5.65 -17.98 3.45
CA VAL A 85 6.93 -18.68 3.71
C VAL A 85 7.58 -17.98 4.90
N ASN A 86 7.16 -18.36 6.11
CA ASN A 86 7.63 -17.77 7.36
C ASN A 86 7.78 -16.23 7.26
N ASP A 87 8.87 -15.70 7.74
CA ASP A 87 9.28 -14.30 7.69
C ASP A 87 9.77 -13.81 6.30
N HIS A 88 9.88 -14.69 5.31
CA HIS A 88 10.50 -14.41 4.00
C HIS A 88 9.52 -13.96 2.93
N LEU A 89 8.28 -14.45 2.92
CA LEU A 89 7.30 -14.10 1.89
C LEU A 89 5.93 -13.84 2.51
N TRP A 90 5.35 -12.71 2.13
CA TRP A 90 4.07 -12.23 2.63
C TRP A 90 3.18 -11.81 1.48
N VAL A 91 1.90 -12.13 1.57
CA VAL A 91 0.87 -11.66 0.64
C VAL A 91 -0.26 -11.01 1.41
N GLY A 92 -0.97 -10.07 0.79
CA GLY A 92 -2.04 -9.40 1.48
C GLY A 92 -2.71 -8.30 0.68
N LEU A 93 -3.36 -7.42 1.41
CA LEU A 93 -4.02 -6.23 0.91
C LEU A 93 -3.46 -4.99 1.63
N LYS A 94 -3.16 -3.95 0.88
CA LYS A 94 -2.97 -2.60 1.39
C LYS A 94 -4.30 -1.85 1.31
N VAL A 95 -4.72 -1.27 2.41
CA VAL A 95 -5.88 -0.38 2.49
C VAL A 95 -5.37 0.99 2.92
N GLY A 96 -5.49 1.99 2.06
CA GLY A 96 -4.86 3.28 2.32
C GLY A 96 -5.45 4.40 1.50
N ALA A 97 -4.74 5.52 1.53
CA ALA A 97 -5.03 6.67 0.70
C ALA A 97 -3.74 7.33 0.25
N VAL A 98 -3.84 8.01 -0.89
CA VAL A 98 -2.78 8.82 -1.47
C VAL A 98 -3.25 10.28 -1.52
N TYR A 99 -2.35 11.21 -1.24
CA TYR A 99 -2.57 12.65 -1.36
C TYR A 99 -1.54 13.26 -2.32
N GLY A 100 -1.91 14.34 -3.02
CA GLY A 100 -1.01 15.08 -3.91
C GLY A 100 -1.30 14.93 -5.40
N TYR A 101 -2.48 14.40 -5.75
CA TYR A 101 -2.98 14.34 -7.13
C TYR A 101 -3.97 15.45 -7.48
N GLY A 102 -4.45 16.22 -6.49
CA GLY A 102 -5.33 17.34 -6.79
C GLY A 102 -4.55 18.55 -7.31
N GLY A 103 -5.24 19.33 -8.13
CA GLY A 103 -4.64 20.28 -9.08
C GLY A 103 -4.57 19.72 -10.51
N ILE A 104 -4.79 18.43 -10.69
CA ILE A 104 -4.99 17.79 -12.00
C ILE A 104 -6.49 17.52 -12.10
N GLU A 105 -7.19 18.13 -13.06
CA GLU A 105 -8.67 18.11 -13.22
C GLU A 105 -9.33 16.72 -13.26
N ARG A 106 -8.54 15.64 -13.21
CA ARG A 106 -8.98 14.25 -13.22
C ARG A 106 -9.06 13.57 -11.86
N TYR A 107 -8.43 14.09 -10.79
CA TYR A 107 -8.31 13.36 -9.52
C TYR A 107 -8.69 14.22 -8.30
N PRO A 108 -9.33 13.61 -7.28
CA PRO A 108 -9.47 14.27 -5.98
C PRO A 108 -8.10 14.45 -5.32
N ASP A 109 -7.99 15.43 -4.42
CA ASP A 109 -6.76 15.66 -3.63
C ASP A 109 -6.31 14.41 -2.87
N VAL A 110 -7.29 13.66 -2.34
CA VAL A 110 -7.09 12.40 -1.62
C VAL A 110 -7.79 11.28 -2.39
N MET A 111 -7.03 10.25 -2.77
CA MET A 111 -7.55 9.05 -3.45
C MET A 111 -7.41 7.84 -2.54
N PRO A 112 -8.53 7.27 -2.02
CA PRO A 112 -8.47 6.02 -1.28
C PRO A 112 -8.17 4.85 -2.23
N TYR A 113 -7.52 3.82 -1.72
CA TYR A 113 -7.22 2.62 -2.49
C TYR A 113 -7.29 1.35 -1.64
N VAL A 114 -7.57 0.24 -2.32
CA VAL A 114 -7.39 -1.13 -1.83
C VAL A 114 -6.61 -1.88 -2.89
N ALA A 115 -5.45 -2.42 -2.53
CA ALA A 115 -4.53 -3.01 -3.49
C ALA A 115 -4.02 -4.36 -2.99
N PRO A 116 -4.08 -5.44 -3.80
CA PRO A 116 -3.29 -6.63 -3.50
C PRO A 116 -1.80 -6.28 -3.54
N TYR A 117 -1.07 -6.88 -2.61
CA TYR A 117 0.37 -6.73 -2.57
C TYR A 117 1.06 -8.01 -2.09
N VAL A 118 2.32 -8.13 -2.48
CA VAL A 118 3.26 -9.17 -2.05
C VAL A 118 4.55 -8.49 -1.61
N LYS A 119 5.17 -8.99 -0.55
CA LYS A 119 6.53 -8.57 -0.15
C LYS A 119 7.38 -9.78 0.20
N GLY A 120 8.63 -9.74 -0.24
CA GLY A 120 9.61 -10.78 -0.02
C GLY A 120 10.90 -10.22 0.57
N TYR A 121 11.55 -10.99 1.45
CA TYR A 121 12.79 -10.63 2.12
C TYR A 121 13.82 -11.75 2.01
N MET A 122 15.08 -11.34 1.87
CA MET A 122 16.26 -12.17 2.01
C MET A 122 17.19 -11.49 3.03
N GLY A 123 17.10 -11.92 4.29
CA GLY A 123 17.69 -11.20 5.41
C GLY A 123 17.04 -9.82 5.59
N GLY A 124 17.87 -8.77 5.67
CA GLY A 124 17.39 -7.39 5.80
C GLY A 124 16.91 -6.75 4.50
N LEU A 125 17.24 -7.32 3.33
CA LEU A 125 16.87 -6.72 2.04
C LEU A 125 15.57 -7.35 1.53
N GLY A 126 14.72 -6.54 0.91
CA GLY A 126 13.46 -7.03 0.38
C GLY A 126 12.96 -6.25 -0.82
N VAL A 127 11.92 -6.80 -1.42
CA VAL A 127 11.16 -6.16 -2.49
C VAL A 127 9.68 -6.35 -2.20
N SER A 128 8.86 -5.40 -2.64
CA SER A 128 7.43 -5.57 -2.68
C SER A 128 6.85 -5.16 -4.01
N MET A 129 5.71 -5.76 -4.34
CA MET A 129 4.90 -5.41 -5.48
C MET A 129 3.47 -5.18 -5.01
N MET A 130 2.84 -4.12 -5.48
CA MET A 130 1.40 -3.90 -5.30
C MET A 130 0.75 -3.59 -6.64
N ALA A 131 -0.51 -3.99 -6.83
CA ALA A 131 -1.28 -3.64 -8.01
C ALA A 131 -2.43 -2.71 -7.63
N LEU A 132 -2.41 -1.48 -8.14
CA LEU A 132 -3.52 -0.55 -8.04
C LEU A 132 -4.48 -0.82 -9.20
N PRO A 133 -5.73 -1.20 -8.93
CA PRO A 133 -6.72 -1.35 -9.98
C PRO A 133 -7.04 0.00 -10.62
N SER A 134 -7.52 -0.03 -11.86
CA SER A 134 -8.00 1.16 -12.56
C SER A 134 -9.11 1.85 -11.77
N TYR A 135 -9.02 3.17 -11.64
CA TYR A 135 -10.04 4.00 -11.00
C TYR A 135 -10.92 4.70 -12.05
N GLY A 136 -12.12 4.16 -12.26
CA GLY A 136 -13.05 4.66 -13.28
C GLY A 136 -12.49 4.50 -14.70
N GLN A 137 -12.91 5.40 -15.62
CA GLN A 137 -12.48 5.37 -17.03
C GLN A 137 -11.21 6.18 -17.31
N LYS A 138 -10.64 6.85 -16.31
CA LYS A 138 -9.58 7.86 -16.51
C LYS A 138 -8.22 7.47 -15.93
N ALA A 139 -8.17 6.42 -15.11
CA ALA A 139 -6.97 5.96 -14.44
C ALA A 139 -6.66 4.53 -14.82
N ASP A 140 -5.44 4.33 -15.31
CA ASP A 140 -4.93 3.01 -15.66
C ASP A 140 -4.76 2.14 -14.40
N ALA A 141 -4.78 0.83 -14.59
CA ALA A 141 -4.26 -0.09 -13.60
C ALA A 141 -2.73 0.00 -13.60
N VAL A 142 -2.14 0.05 -12.42
CA VAL A 142 -0.70 0.26 -12.25
C VAL A 142 -0.13 -0.80 -11.33
N VAL A 143 1.00 -1.40 -11.72
CA VAL A 143 1.80 -2.26 -10.84
C VAL A 143 2.98 -1.46 -10.34
N ILE A 144 3.18 -1.43 -9.03
CA ILE A 144 4.26 -0.69 -8.37
C ILE A 144 5.19 -1.69 -7.71
N PHE A 145 6.47 -1.61 -8.02
CA PHE A 145 7.57 -2.33 -7.41
C PHE A 145 8.32 -1.41 -6.47
N MET A 146 8.69 -1.90 -5.29
CA MET A 146 9.37 -1.11 -4.26
C MET A 146 10.55 -1.89 -3.69
N ALA A 147 11.69 -1.22 -3.57
CA ALA A 147 12.85 -1.75 -2.85
C ALA A 147 12.68 -1.48 -1.34
N ARG A 148 13.03 -2.48 -0.51
CA ARG A 148 12.80 -2.43 0.93
C ARG A 148 14.04 -2.82 1.73
N LEU A 149 14.16 -2.21 2.92
CA LEU A 149 15.11 -2.59 3.95
C LEU A 149 14.36 -2.88 5.26
N ARG A 150 14.61 -4.02 5.89
CA ARG A 150 14.05 -4.42 7.18
C ARG A 150 15.12 -4.29 8.26
N LEU A 151 14.75 -3.61 9.35
CA LEU A 151 15.59 -3.37 10.51
C LEU A 151 14.91 -3.95 11.75
N ASN A 152 15.62 -4.85 12.44
CA ASN A 152 15.17 -5.41 13.72
C ASN A 152 15.52 -4.44 14.85
N LEU A 153 14.53 -4.02 15.62
CA LEU A 153 14.71 -3.27 16.87
C LEU A 153 14.95 -4.28 17.99
N GLN A 154 16.19 -4.33 18.47
CA GLN A 154 16.59 -5.11 19.64
C GLN A 154 16.22 -4.40 20.93
#